data_AF-A1WUV8-F1
#
_entry.id   AF-A1WUV8-F1
#
_cell.length_a   1.000
_cell.length_b   1.000
_cell.length_c   1.000
_cell.angle_alpha   90.00
_cell.angle_beta   90.00
_cell.angle_gamma   90.00
#
_symmetry.space_group_name_H-M   'P 1'
#
loop_
_entity.id
_entity.type
_entity.pdbx_description
1 polymer ?
#
loop_
_entity_poly.entity_id
_entity_poly.type
_entity_poly.pdbx_seq_one_letter_code
_entity_poly.pdbx_strand_id
1 'polypeptide(L)'
;MTSVVELYEQLASAPDDKTRARLIAEAFERMEERYPEVKDLATQTHLRETELRLQKEIEQLRGDLTREIKQLRSGVVRWVVGLLAGQTAVILAAFFAVAWL
;
A
#
# COMPACT_ATOMS: atom_id res chain seq x y z
N MET A 1 34.97 -19.85 -12.47
CA MET A 1 33.58 -20.23 -12.78
C MET A 1 33.39 -21.76 -12.67
N THR A 2 33.98 -22.39 -11.65
CA THR A 2 34.08 -23.87 -11.51
C THR A 2 33.21 -24.44 -10.37
N SER A 3 32.56 -23.58 -9.57
CA SER A 3 32.04 -23.94 -8.23
C SER A 3 30.85 -24.92 -8.18
N VAL A 4 29.96 -24.93 -9.18
CA VAL A 4 28.73 -25.76 -9.13
C VAL A 4 28.96 -27.14 -9.75
N VAL A 5 29.74 -27.20 -10.82
CA VAL A 5 30.11 -28.45 -11.49
C VAL A 5 31.00 -29.30 -10.58
N GLU A 6 31.91 -28.65 -9.86
CA GLU A 6 32.82 -29.32 -8.92
C GLU A 6 32.08 -29.87 -7.69
N LEU A 7 31.05 -29.17 -7.20
CA LEU A 7 30.16 -29.68 -6.15
C LEU A 7 29.33 -30.88 -6.61
N TYR A 8 28.82 -30.83 -7.85
CA TYR A 8 28.07 -31.93 -8.45
C TYR A 8 28.93 -33.21 -8.56
N GLU A 9 30.15 -33.07 -9.07
CA GLU A 9 31.13 -34.17 -9.15
C GLU A 9 31.45 -34.74 -7.77
N GLN A 10 31.69 -33.89 -6.77
CA GLN A 10 31.98 -34.32 -5.40
C GLN A 10 30.80 -35.05 -4.74
N LEU A 11 29.56 -34.62 -5.03
CA LEU A 11 28.36 -35.28 -4.53
C LEU A 11 28.06 -36.61 -5.25
N ALA A 12 28.31 -36.68 -6.55
CA ALA A 12 28.12 -37.90 -7.34
C ALA A 12 29.17 -38.98 -7.00
N SER A 13 30.37 -38.57 -6.61
CA SER A 13 31.49 -39.44 -6.24
C SER A 13 31.45 -39.91 -4.77
N ALA A 14 30.55 -39.35 -3.95
CA ALA A 14 30.56 -39.57 -2.52
C ALA A 14 30.06 -40.99 -2.16
N PRO A 15 30.81 -41.73 -1.32
CA PRO A 15 30.56 -43.15 -1.07
C PRO A 15 29.31 -43.43 -0.21
N ASP A 16 28.83 -42.44 0.55
CA ASP A 16 27.71 -42.59 1.48
C ASP A 16 26.87 -41.31 1.62
N ASP A 17 25.66 -41.43 2.17
CA ASP A 17 24.71 -40.31 2.38
C ASP A 17 25.25 -39.24 3.34
N LYS A 18 26.03 -39.63 4.36
CA LYS A 18 26.57 -38.70 5.35
C LYS A 18 27.66 -37.82 4.74
N THR A 19 28.49 -38.39 3.88
CA THR A 19 29.49 -37.65 3.11
C THR A 19 28.84 -36.65 2.16
N ARG A 20 27.76 -37.04 1.47
CA ARG A 20 26.96 -36.11 0.64
C ARG A 20 26.35 -34.98 1.46
N ALA A 21 25.72 -35.30 2.59
CA ALA A 21 25.12 -34.29 3.47
C ALA A 21 26.18 -33.28 3.98
N ARG A 22 27.38 -33.75 4.28
CA ARG A 22 28.50 -32.90 4.71
C ARG A 22 28.99 -31.97 3.61
N LEU A 23 29.14 -32.48 2.39
CA LEU A 23 29.52 -31.68 1.21
C LEU A 23 28.48 -30.60 0.88
N ILE A 24 27.19 -30.92 1.02
CA ILE A 24 26.11 -29.94 0.88
C ILE A 24 26.22 -28.87 1.96
N ALA A 25 26.37 -29.25 3.22
CA ALA A 25 26.49 -28.30 4.33
C ALA A 25 27.68 -27.34 4.14
N GLU A 26 28.84 -27.88 3.74
CA GLU A 26 30.05 -27.08 3.50
C GLU A 26 29.92 -26.16 2.27
N ALA A 27 29.19 -26.59 1.24
CA ALA A 27 28.87 -25.73 0.10
C ALA A 27 27.90 -24.60 0.48
N PHE A 28 26.92 -24.87 1.35
CA PHE A 28 26.03 -23.86 1.91
C PHE A 28 26.79 -22.86 2.79
N GLU A 29 27.68 -23.33 3.65
CA GLU A 29 28.52 -22.48 4.52
C GLU A 29 29.46 -21.58 3.70
N ARG A 30 30.11 -22.11 2.66
CA ARG A 30 30.93 -21.32 1.72
C ARG A 30 30.10 -20.35 0.87
N MET A 31 28.83 -20.64 0.59
CA MET A 31 27.91 -19.73 -0.09
C MET A 31 27.48 -18.59 0.86
N GLU A 32 27.22 -18.91 2.13
CA GLU A 32 26.83 -17.96 3.18
C GLU A 32 27.96 -16.98 3.51
N GLU A 33 29.23 -17.43 3.56
CA GLU A 33 30.40 -16.55 3.71
C GLU A 33 30.63 -15.64 2.49
N ARG A 34 30.30 -16.10 1.28
CA ARG A 34 30.49 -15.34 0.02
C ARG A 34 29.48 -14.21 -0.12
N TYR A 35 28.30 -14.36 0.46
CA TYR A 35 27.20 -13.39 0.37
C TYR A 35 26.60 -13.11 1.76
N PRO A 36 27.31 -12.35 2.61
CA PRO A 36 26.77 -11.88 3.89
C PRO A 36 25.49 -11.05 3.73
N GLU A 37 25.26 -10.50 2.53
CA GLU A 37 24.09 -9.73 2.12
C GLU A 37 22.80 -10.57 2.03
N VAL A 38 22.89 -11.89 1.81
CA VAL A 38 21.72 -12.80 1.72
C VAL A 38 21.18 -13.14 3.11
N LYS A 39 21.98 -12.88 4.15
CA LYS A 39 21.54 -12.96 5.55
C LYS A 39 20.54 -11.87 5.88
N ASP A 40 20.62 -10.75 5.16
CA ASP A 40 19.58 -9.75 5.19
C ASP A 40 18.44 -10.26 4.32
N LEU A 41 17.37 -10.68 4.99
CA LEU A 41 16.03 -10.71 4.45
C LEU A 41 15.65 -9.27 4.04
N ALA A 42 16.32 -8.76 3.00
CA ALA A 42 16.13 -7.48 2.35
C ALA A 42 14.69 -7.29 1.87
N THR A 43 13.90 -8.36 1.87
CA THR A 43 12.45 -8.31 1.77
C THR A 43 11.77 -7.98 3.09
N GLN A 44 12.00 -8.63 4.23
CA GLN A 44 11.15 -8.40 5.42
C GLN A 44 11.23 -6.97 5.98
N THR A 45 12.43 -6.39 6.11
CA THR A 45 12.56 -5.03 6.64
C THR A 45 12.01 -4.01 5.66
N HIS A 46 12.34 -4.15 4.37
CA HIS A 46 11.88 -3.23 3.32
C HIS A 46 10.38 -3.36 3.04
N LEU A 47 9.83 -4.58 3.13
CA LEU A 47 8.39 -4.85 3.06
C LEU A 47 7.68 -4.24 4.27
N ARG A 48 8.23 -4.40 5.48
CA ARG A 48 7.64 -3.80 6.69
C ARG A 48 7.65 -2.27 6.64
N GLU A 49 8.72 -1.68 6.14
CA GLU A 49 8.80 -0.23 5.90
C GLU A 49 7.77 0.22 4.86
N THR A 50 7.63 -0.53 3.77
CA THR A 50 6.64 -0.28 2.72
C THR A 50 5.21 -0.43 3.24
N GLU A 51 4.93 -1.46 4.04
CA GLU A 51 3.63 -1.68 4.69
C GLU A 51 3.27 -0.53 5.63
N LEU A 52 4.21 -0.08 6.46
CA LEU A 52 4.00 1.06 7.36
C LEU A 52 3.74 2.35 6.59
N ARG A 53 4.48 2.58 5.50
CA ARG A 53 4.27 3.73 4.62
C ARG A 53 2.88 3.68 3.97
N LEU A 54 2.50 2.53 3.41
CA LEU A 54 1.19 2.33 2.78
C LEU A 54 0.05 2.51 3.79
N GLN A 55 0.18 1.99 5.01
CA GLN A 55 -0.82 2.21 6.06
C GLN A 55 -1.02 3.70 6.37
N LYS A 56 0.09 4.47 6.44
CA LYS A 56 0.03 5.91 6.65
C LYS A 56 -0.63 6.64 5.49
N GLU A 57 -0.27 6.30 4.25
CA GLU A 57 -0.86 6.90 3.05
C GLU A 57 -2.38 6.59 2.98
N ILE A 58 -2.80 5.36 3.31
CA ILE A 58 -4.21 4.98 3.37
C ILE A 58 -4.96 5.80 4.42
N GLU A 59 -4.40 5.97 5.63
CA GLU A 59 -5.05 6.73 6.70
C GLU A 59 -5.17 8.21 6.35
N GLN A 60 -4.14 8.78 5.71
CA GLN A 60 -4.18 10.15 5.19
C GLN A 60 -5.26 10.32 4.12
N LEU A 61 -5.30 9.44 3.12
CA LEU A 61 -6.31 9.47 2.06
C LEU A 61 -7.74 9.32 2.60
N ARG A 62 -7.95 8.47 3.62
CA ARG A 62 -9.24 8.34 4.31
C ARG A 62 -9.64 9.64 5.01
N GLY A 63 -8.70 10.29 5.67
CA GLY A 63 -8.91 11.58 6.32
C GLY A 63 -9.29 12.68 5.33
N ASP A 64 -8.54 12.78 4.23
CA ASP A 64 -8.75 13.78 3.18
C ASP A 64 -10.10 13.55 2.47
N LEU A 65 -10.40 12.31 2.09
CA LEU A 65 -11.70 11.97 1.49
C LEU A 65 -12.87 12.31 2.43
N THR A 66 -12.72 12.05 3.73
CA THR A 66 -13.76 12.41 4.73
C THR A 66 -13.97 13.92 4.80
N ARG A 67 -12.90 14.71 4.69
CA ARG A 67 -12.98 16.18 4.67
C ARG A 67 -13.65 16.69 3.40
N GLU A 68 -13.25 16.18 2.24
CA GLU A 68 -13.84 16.55 0.95
C GLU A 68 -15.34 16.24 0.91
N ILE A 69 -15.75 15.05 1.36
CA ILE A 69 -17.17 14.69 1.45
C ILE A 69 -17.93 15.66 2.36
N LYS A 70 -17.37 16.02 3.52
CA LYS A 70 -18.00 17.00 4.43
C LYS A 70 -18.13 18.38 3.80
N GLN A 71 -17.11 18.84 3.09
CA GLN A 71 -17.11 20.12 2.38
C GLN A 71 -18.16 20.14 1.27
N LEU A 72 -18.20 19.10 0.43
CA LEU A 72 -19.21 18.94 -0.62
C LEU A 72 -20.62 18.92 -0.04
N ARG A 73 -20.86 18.15 1.03
CA ARG A 73 -22.15 18.13 1.72
C ARG A 73 -22.55 19.52 2.21
N SER A 74 -21.64 20.26 2.84
CA SER A 74 -21.91 21.62 3.29
C SER A 74 -22.22 22.58 2.13
N GLY A 75 -21.46 22.47 1.03
CA GLY A 75 -21.68 23.26 -0.18
C GLY A 75 -23.05 23.00 -0.80
N VAL A 76 -23.43 21.73 -0.94
CA VAL A 76 -24.75 21.33 -1.45
C VAL A 76 -25.87 21.86 -0.55
N VAL A 77 -25.75 21.69 0.78
CA VAL A 77 -26.76 22.21 1.72
C VAL A 77 -26.91 23.73 1.57
N ARG A 78 -25.81 24.48 1.51
CA ARG A 78 -25.85 25.93 1.35
C ARG A 78 -26.52 26.34 0.03
N TRP A 79 -26.20 25.64 -1.05
CA TRP A 79 -26.80 25.89 -2.35
C TRP A 79 -28.31 25.62 -2.35
N VAL A 80 -28.74 24.49 -1.79
CA VAL A 80 -30.17 24.14 -1.67
C VAL A 80 -30.93 25.16 -0.81
N VAL A 81 -30.36 25.57 0.34
CA VAL A 81 -30.97 26.60 1.19
C VAL A 81 -31.10 27.93 0.44
N GLY A 82 -30.06 28.34 -0.28
CA GLY A 82 -30.10 29.56 -1.10
C GLY A 82 -31.16 29.48 -2.20
N LEU A 83 -31.28 28.34 -2.87
CA LEU A 83 -32.29 28.11 -3.89
C LEU A 83 -33.71 28.21 -3.31
N LEU A 84 -33.97 27.54 -2.19
CA LEU A 84 -35.28 27.59 -1.53
C LEU A 84 -35.64 29.00 -1.06
N ALA A 85 -34.69 29.72 -0.46
CA ALA A 85 -34.90 31.11 -0.04
C ALA A 85 -35.16 32.05 -1.23
N GLY A 86 -34.46 31.83 -2.35
CA GLY A 86 -34.71 32.58 -3.58
C GLY A 86 -36.11 32.32 -4.13
N GLN A 87 -36.52 31.05 -4.21
CA GLN A 87 -37.86 30.68 -4.68
C GLN A 87 -38.97 31.25 -3.78
N THR A 88 -38.82 31.19 -2.46
CA THR A 88 -39.83 31.77 -1.54
C THR A 88 -39.94 33.28 -1.70
N ALA A 89 -38.83 33.99 -1.87
CA ALA A 89 -38.86 35.43 -2.14
C ALA A 89 -39.60 35.76 -3.45
N VAL A 90 -39.37 34.99 -4.51
CA VAL A 90 -40.06 35.14 -5.80
C VAL A 90 -41.57 34.90 -5.65
N ILE A 91 -41.97 33.86 -4.92
CA ILE A 91 -43.40 33.55 -4.68
C ILE A 91 -44.07 34.68 -3.89
N LEU A 92 -43.43 35.20 -2.84
CA LEU A 92 -43.96 36.31 -2.05
C LEU A 92 -44.12 37.59 -2.87
N ALA A 93 -43.15 37.90 -3.74
CA ALA A 93 -43.22 39.05 -4.63
C ALA A 93 -44.39 38.93 -5.63
N ALA A 94 -44.59 37.74 -6.22
CA ALA A 94 -45.71 37.47 -7.10
C ALA A 94 -47.07 37.62 -6.38
N PHE A 95 -47.17 37.12 -5.14
CA PHE A 95 -48.39 37.25 -4.34
C PHE A 95 -48.73 38.71 -4.03
N PHE A 96 -47.72 39.51 -3.65
CA PHE A 96 -47.92 40.94 -3.39
C PHE A 96 -48.35 41.72 -4.64
N ALA A 97 -47.75 41.42 -5.80
CA ALA A 97 -48.11 42.05 -7.06
C ALA A 97 -49.56 41.75 -7.48
N VAL A 98 -50.04 40.52 -7.27
CA VAL A 98 -51.44 40.15 -7.54
C VAL A 98 -52.40 40.79 -6.54
N ALA A 99 -52.02 40.94 -5.27
CA ALA A 99 -52.88 41.54 -4.25
C ALA A 99 -53.14 43.05 -4.44
N TRP A 100 -52.30 43.74 -5.25
CA TRP A 100 -52.44 45.16 -5.56
C TRP A 100 -53.07 45.43 -6.94
N LEU A 101 -53.49 44.38 -7.66
CA LEU A 101 -54.18 44.44 -8.94
C LEU A 101 -55.70 44.30 -8.72
#